data_AF-A0A7J9BFB1-F1
#
_entry.id   AF-A0A7J9BFB1-F1
#
_cell.length_a   1.000
_cell.length_b   1.000
_cell.length_c   1.000
_cell.angle_alpha   90.00
_cell.angle_beta   90.00
_cell.angle_gamma   90.00
#
_symmetry.space_group_name_H-M   'P 1'
#
loop_
_entity.id
_entity.type
_entity.pdbx_description
1 polymer ?
#
loop_
_entity_poly.entity_id
_entity_poly.type
_entity_poly.pdbx_seq_one_letter_code
_entity_poly.pdbx_strand_id
1 'polypeptide(L)'
;MLVFICHGFQLDFFFCGSQTKLIRNSTRKVYRPQDTLSSIADSIYAGLESADEIREANSISDPSVLAVGKNLVVPLSCTCFNGTDNGLPAIYLSYVVKALDTLAGIAVSYSTTITDLMNVNAMGSTSIKAGVT
;
A
#
# COMPACT_ATOMS: atom_id res chain seq x y z
N MET A 1 10.83 1.10 -0.07
CA MET A 1 9.46 1.64 -0.01
C MET A 1 9.38 2.82 -0.97
N LEU A 2 8.24 2.98 -1.66
CA LEU A 2 7.94 4.12 -2.53
C LEU A 2 6.68 4.81 -2.02
N VAL A 3 6.61 6.12 -2.21
CA VAL A 3 5.41 6.93 -2.01
C VAL A 3 5.00 7.53 -3.35
N PHE A 4 3.73 7.51 -3.71
CA PHE A 4 3.27 8.14 -4.96
C PHE A 4 1.89 8.75 -4.84
N ILE A 5 1.60 9.66 -5.78
CA ILE A 5 0.32 10.35 -5.89
C ILE A 5 -0.64 9.45 -6.67
N CYS A 6 -1.72 9.04 -6.01
CA CYS A 6 -2.83 8.33 -6.63
C CYS A 6 -3.70 9.33 -7.39
N HIS A 7 -3.57 9.38 -8.71
CA HIS A 7 -4.46 10.16 -9.56
C HIS A 7 -5.75 9.39 -9.81
N GLY A 8 -6.89 10.02 -9.55
CA GLY A 8 -8.19 9.54 -10.05
C GLY A 8 -8.66 8.19 -9.49
N PHE A 9 -8.22 7.80 -8.29
CA PHE A 9 -8.87 6.67 -7.63
C PHE A 9 -10.27 7.12 -7.21
N GLN A 10 -11.25 6.68 -8.00
CA GLN A 10 -12.65 6.61 -7.60
C GLN A 10 -12.76 5.54 -6.51
N LEU A 11 -12.12 5.80 -5.36
CA LEU A 11 -12.49 5.17 -4.11
C LEU A 11 -13.91 5.67 -3.85
N ASP A 12 -14.86 4.75 -3.85
CA ASP A 12 -16.27 5.02 -3.64
C ASP A 12 -16.46 6.16 -2.61
N PHE A 13 -16.90 7.31 -3.10
CA PHE A 13 -17.40 8.45 -2.32
C PHE A 13 -16.47 9.24 -1.37
N PHE A 14 -15.13 9.19 -1.48
CA PHE A 14 -14.29 10.10 -0.67
C PHE A 14 -13.41 11.01 -1.52
N PHE A 15 -13.97 12.18 -1.85
CA PHE A 15 -13.14 13.35 -2.13
C PHE A 15 -12.24 13.61 -0.91
N CYS A 16 -10.95 13.81 -1.16
CA CYS A 16 -9.98 14.33 -0.21
C CYS A 16 -10.36 15.78 0.17
N GLY A 17 -11.45 15.91 0.93
CA GLY A 17 -12.00 17.17 1.41
C GLY A 17 -11.52 17.42 2.83
N SER A 18 -12.25 16.90 3.82
CA SER A 18 -11.95 17.09 5.26
C SER A 18 -11.22 15.93 5.94
N GLN A 19 -11.00 14.81 5.25
CA GLN A 19 -10.36 13.62 5.85
C GLN A 19 -8.86 13.61 5.57
N THR A 20 -8.06 13.47 6.63
CA THR A 20 -6.60 13.39 6.54
C THR A 20 -6.09 11.96 6.33
N LYS A 21 -6.90 10.95 6.70
CA LYS A 21 -6.59 9.52 6.57
C LYS A 21 -7.65 8.81 5.73
N LEU A 22 -7.23 8.18 4.64
CA LEU A 22 -8.04 7.30 3.79
C LEU A 22 -7.50 5.86 3.92
N ILE A 23 -8.34 4.86 3.66
CA ILE A 23 -7.94 3.44 3.71
C ILE A 23 -8.14 2.82 2.33
N ARG A 24 -7.10 2.13 1.83
CA ARG A 24 -7.15 1.31 0.62
C ARG A 24 -6.93 -0.15 0.98
N ASN A 25 -7.97 -0.94 0.80
CA ASN A 25 -7.90 -2.38 1.02
C ASN A 25 -7.05 -3.05 -0.08
N SER A 26 -6.06 -3.83 0.35
CA SER A 26 -5.26 -4.72 -0.48
C SER A 26 -5.57 -6.17 -0.11
N THR A 27 -5.54 -7.09 -1.06
CA THR A 27 -5.79 -8.52 -0.76
C THR A 27 -4.49 -9.30 -0.82
N ARG A 28 -4.24 -10.10 0.22
CA ARG A 28 -3.07 -10.98 0.33
C ARG A 28 -3.46 -12.41 0.63
N LYS A 29 -2.98 -13.35 -0.17
CA LYS A 29 -3.09 -14.78 0.12
C LYS A 29 -2.01 -15.24 1.10
N VAL A 30 -2.40 -16.07 2.07
CA VAL A 30 -1.50 -16.78 2.98
C VAL A 30 -0.88 -17.95 2.22
N TYR A 31 0.45 -18.04 2.17
CA TYR A 31 1.14 -19.04 1.35
C TYR A 31 1.78 -20.14 2.18
N ARG A 32 2.23 -19.83 3.41
CA ARG A 32 2.94 -20.79 4.25
C ARG A 32 2.23 -21.01 5.59
N PRO A 33 2.27 -22.22 6.16
CA PRO A 33 1.72 -22.48 7.50
C PRO A 33 2.36 -21.65 8.61
N GLN A 34 3.58 -21.17 8.39
CA GLN A 34 4.34 -20.34 9.32
C GLN A 34 4.06 -18.83 9.17
N ASP A 35 3.25 -18.42 8.18
CA ASP A 35 2.91 -17.01 8.00
C ASP A 35 2.03 -16.57 9.19
N THR A 36 2.44 -15.53 9.90
CA THR A 36 1.66 -14.89 10.96
C THR A 36 1.17 -13.51 10.51
N LEU A 37 0.18 -12.95 11.22
CA LEU A 37 -0.24 -11.56 10.95
C LEU A 37 0.94 -10.58 11.15
N SER A 38 1.79 -10.82 12.15
CA SER A 38 2.99 -10.02 12.39
C SER A 38 4.02 -10.15 11.28
N SER A 39 4.36 -11.36 10.82
CA SER A 39 5.31 -11.51 9.72
C SER A 39 4.77 -10.92 8.42
N ILE A 40 3.46 -10.99 8.19
CA ILE A 40 2.84 -10.37 7.02
C ILE A 40 2.93 -8.84 7.14
N ALA A 41 2.51 -8.26 8.26
CA ALA A 41 2.58 -6.83 8.53
C ALA A 41 4.02 -6.29 8.39
N ASP A 42 4.96 -6.88 9.13
CA ASP A 42 6.31 -6.36 9.26
C ASP A 42 7.19 -6.72 8.07
N SER A 43 7.21 -7.98 7.65
CA SER A 43 8.13 -8.42 6.60
C SER A 43 7.62 -8.08 5.20
N ILE A 44 6.31 -8.19 4.94
CA ILE A 44 5.79 -7.94 3.59
C ILE A 44 5.36 -6.49 3.41
N TYR A 45 4.63 -5.95 4.38
CA TYR A 45 4.12 -4.57 4.30
C TYR A 45 5.07 -3.57 4.97
N ALA A 46 6.26 -3.99 5.40
CA ALA A 46 7.27 -3.13 6.00
C ALA A 46 6.74 -2.29 7.18
N GLY A 47 5.77 -2.83 7.93
CA GLY A 47 5.12 -2.14 9.04
C GLY A 47 4.16 -1.02 8.63
N LEU A 48 3.76 -0.92 7.36
CA LEU A 48 2.76 0.06 6.91
C LEU A 48 1.39 -0.14 7.56
N GLU A 49 1.08 -1.38 7.95
CA GLU A 49 -0.14 -1.75 8.66
C GLU A 49 0.22 -2.72 9.79
N SER A 50 -0.46 -2.61 10.92
CA SER A 50 -0.21 -3.47 12.07
C SER A 50 -0.92 -4.83 11.94
N ALA A 51 -0.39 -5.83 12.65
CA ALA A 51 -1.03 -7.14 12.75
C ALA A 51 -2.46 -7.04 13.34
N ASP A 52 -2.70 -6.10 14.26
CA ASP A 52 -4.01 -5.86 14.87
C ASP A 52 -5.00 -5.25 13.87
N GLU A 53 -4.59 -4.28 13.05
CA GLU A 53 -5.42 -3.70 11.98
C GLU A 53 -5.82 -4.77 10.95
N ILE A 54 -4.87 -5.64 10.56
CA ILE A 54 -5.17 -6.76 9.66
C ILE A 54 -6.12 -7.76 10.34
N ARG A 55 -5.91 -8.06 11.64
CA ARG A 55 -6.80 -8.96 12.40
C ARG A 55 -8.24 -8.43 12.40
N GLU A 56 -8.41 -7.16 12.73
CA GLU A 56 -9.70 -6.48 12.84
C GLU A 56 -10.41 -6.42 11.49
N ALA A 57 -9.70 -6.01 10.42
CA ALA A 57 -10.23 -5.96 9.06
C ALA A 57 -10.72 -7.31 8.53
N ASN A 58 -10.22 -8.43 9.07
CA ASN A 58 -10.60 -9.79 8.67
C ASN A 58 -11.45 -10.53 9.71
N SER A 59 -11.88 -9.86 10.79
CA SER A 59 -12.63 -10.46 11.90
C SER A 59 -11.99 -11.76 12.42
N ILE A 60 -10.66 -11.78 12.54
CA ILE A 60 -9.92 -12.95 13.01
C ILE A 60 -9.95 -13.00 14.53
N SER A 61 -10.62 -14.01 15.11
CA SER A 61 -10.72 -14.17 16.56
C SER A 61 -9.44 -14.73 17.20
N ASP A 62 -8.77 -15.69 16.54
CA ASP A 62 -7.51 -16.26 16.99
C ASP A 62 -6.41 -16.04 15.92
N PRO A 63 -5.45 -15.13 16.17
CA PRO A 63 -4.38 -14.81 15.22
C PRO A 63 -3.28 -15.89 15.15
N SER A 64 -3.28 -16.88 16.05
CA SER A 64 -2.29 -17.97 16.06
C SER A 64 -2.54 -19.03 14.98
N VAL A 65 -3.76 -19.05 14.40
CA VAL A 65 -4.16 -20.03 13.38
C VAL A 65 -4.50 -19.30 12.07
N LEU A 66 -3.50 -19.14 11.21
CA LEU A 66 -3.68 -18.64 9.85
C LEU A 66 -3.72 -19.80 8.85
N ALA A 67 -4.91 -20.07 8.31
CA ALA A 67 -5.08 -21.13 7.31
C ALA A 67 -4.38 -20.77 5.98
N VAL A 68 -3.56 -21.69 5.47
CA VAL A 68 -2.94 -21.56 4.15
C VAL A 68 -4.01 -21.41 3.08
N GLY A 69 -3.79 -20.49 2.15
CA GLY A 69 -4.73 -20.18 1.07
C GLY A 69 -5.82 -19.17 1.44
N LYS A 70 -5.93 -18.77 2.71
CA LYS A 70 -6.84 -17.69 3.13
C LYS A 70 -6.43 -16.37 2.47
N ASN A 71 -7.42 -15.63 1.97
CA ASN A 71 -7.24 -14.25 1.52
C ASN A 71 -7.47 -13.31 2.71
N LEU A 72 -6.49 -12.46 2.98
CA LEU A 72 -6.51 -11.41 3.99
C LEU A 72 -6.71 -10.06 3.32
N VAL A 73 -7.59 -9.25 3.89
CA VAL A 73 -7.70 -7.82 3.62
C VAL A 73 -6.65 -7.09 4.45
N VAL A 74 -5.81 -6.30 3.80
CA VAL A 74 -4.78 -5.48 4.44
C VAL A 74 -5.16 -4.01 4.20
N PRO A 75 -5.59 -3.29 5.24
CA PRO A 75 -6.18 -1.96 5.11
C PRO A 75 -5.10 -0.87 5.01
N LEU A 76 -4.42 -0.72 3.86
CA LEU A 76 -3.31 0.23 3.72
C LEU A 76 -3.78 1.69 3.86
N SER A 77 -3.15 2.41 4.76
CA SER A 77 -3.40 3.83 5.04
C SER A 77 -2.85 4.71 3.92
N CYS A 78 -3.70 5.60 3.41
CA CYS A 78 -3.36 6.68 2.51
C CYS A 78 -3.50 8.02 3.25
N THR A 79 -2.62 8.97 2.91
CA THR A 79 -2.65 10.30 3.52
C THR A 79 -3.06 11.34 2.49
N CYS A 80 -3.99 12.18 2.90
CA CYS A 80 -4.36 13.39 2.20
C CYS A 80 -3.51 14.54 2.70
N PHE A 81 -2.67 15.10 1.84
CA PHE A 81 -2.04 16.39 2.10
C PHE A 81 -2.85 17.49 1.44
N ASN A 82 -2.85 18.68 2.03
CA ASN A 82 -3.52 19.87 1.52
C ASN A 82 -2.77 20.46 0.29
N GLY A 83 -2.30 19.57 -0.59
CA GLY A 83 -1.62 19.86 -1.83
C GLY A 83 -2.49 19.43 -3.00
N THR A 84 -2.21 20.00 -4.17
CA THR A 84 -2.89 19.62 -5.41
C THR A 84 -1.87 19.08 -6.40
N ASP A 85 -2.28 18.10 -7.17
CA ASP A 85 -1.59 17.62 -8.35
C ASP A 85 -2.48 17.89 -9.56
N ASN A 86 -1.99 18.68 -10.51
CA ASN A 86 -2.75 19.15 -11.67
C ASN A 86 -4.13 19.76 -11.31
N GLY A 87 -4.22 20.46 -10.19
CA GLY A 87 -5.46 21.10 -9.71
C GLY A 87 -6.47 20.16 -9.03
N LEU A 88 -6.11 18.89 -8.82
CA LEU A 88 -6.88 17.91 -8.05
C LEU A 88 -6.22 17.63 -6.70
N PRO A 89 -6.96 17.29 -5.63
CA PRO A 89 -6.36 16.91 -4.35
C PRO A 89 -5.40 15.72 -4.49
N ALA A 90 -4.18 15.88 -3.96
CA ALA A 90 -3.15 14.84 -4.02
C ALA A 90 -3.29 13.84 -2.86
N ILE A 91 -3.47 12.56 -3.19
CA ILE A 91 -3.53 11.46 -2.22
C ILE A 91 -2.24 10.66 -2.32
N TYR A 92 -1.57 10.47 -1.19
CA TYR A 92 -0.31 9.75 -1.12
C TYR A 92 -0.52 8.34 -0.56
N LEU A 93 0.04 7.35 -1.26
CA LEU A 93 0.05 5.95 -0.84
C LEU A 93 1.50 5.47 -0.73
N SER A 94 1.79 4.76 0.35
CA SER A 94 3.05 4.03 0.53
C SER A 94 2.95 2.62 -0.04
N TYR A 95 3.99 2.19 -0.74
CA TYR A 95 4.08 0.88 -1.37
C TYR A 95 5.45 0.23 -1.12
N VAL A 96 5.43 -1.05 -0.76
CA VAL A 96 6.64 -1.86 -0.64
C VAL A 96 6.94 -2.49 -1.98
N VAL A 97 8.07 -2.11 -2.57
CA VAL A 97 8.56 -2.67 -3.84
C VAL A 97 8.81 -4.16 -3.67
N LYS A 98 8.20 -4.98 -4.51
CA LYS A 98 8.34 -6.44 -4.49
C LYS A 98 9.48 -6.87 -5.42
N ALA A 99 9.91 -8.12 -5.25
CA ALA A 99 10.79 -8.74 -6.23
C ALA A 99 10.14 -8.70 -7.62
N LEU A 100 10.94 -8.33 -8.63
CA LEU A 100 10.54 -8.18 -10.04
C LEU A 100 9.66 -6.97 -10.36
N ASP A 101 9.33 -6.11 -9.39
CA ASP A 101 8.68 -4.85 -9.69
C ASP A 101 9.62 -3.96 -10.53
N THR A 102 9.02 -3.23 -11.47
CA THR A 102 9.69 -2.15 -12.20
C THR A 102 8.99 -0.84 -11.91
N LEU A 103 9.73 0.27 -11.93
CA LEU A 103 9.13 1.58 -11.65
C LEU A 103 8.00 1.91 -12.65
N ALA A 104 8.18 1.52 -13.91
CA ALA A 104 7.15 1.65 -14.96
C ALA A 104 5.92 0.77 -14.67
N GLY A 105 6.11 -0.48 -14.25
CA GLY A 105 5.01 -1.37 -13.89
C GLY A 105 4.19 -0.87 -12.70
N ILE A 106 4.86 -0.30 -11.70
CA ILE A 106 4.21 0.36 -10.57
C ILE A 106 3.43 1.60 -11.07
N ALA A 107 4.05 2.45 -11.88
CA ALA A 107 3.40 3.65 -12.43
C ALA A 107 2.07 3.31 -13.12
N VAL A 108 2.09 2.29 -14.01
CA VAL A 108 0.90 1.81 -14.72
C VAL A 108 -0.13 1.22 -13.77
N SER A 109 0.30 0.40 -12.80
CA SER A 109 -0.62 -0.27 -11.85
C SER A 109 -1.38 0.70 -10.96
N TYR A 110 -0.81 1.88 -10.72
CA TYR A 110 -1.36 2.91 -9.85
C TYR A 110 -1.79 4.18 -10.59
N SER A 111 -1.91 4.12 -11.92
CA SER A 111 -2.35 5.25 -12.76
C SER A 111 -1.58 6.55 -12.48
N THR A 112 -0.26 6.43 -12.26
CA THR A 112 0.65 7.56 -12.01
C THR A 112 1.77 7.55 -13.03
N THR A 113 2.62 8.59 -13.06
CA THR A 113 3.75 8.64 -14.00
C THR A 113 5.05 8.25 -13.33
N ILE A 114 6.02 7.77 -14.14
CA ILE A 114 7.39 7.52 -13.66
C ILE A 114 7.99 8.81 -13.10
N THR A 115 7.73 9.95 -13.75
CA THR A 115 8.22 11.25 -13.33
C THR A 115 7.67 11.64 -11.96
N ASP A 116 6.38 11.46 -11.71
CA ASP A 116 5.77 11.78 -10.41
C ASP A 116 6.30 10.86 -9.32
N LEU A 117 6.40 9.56 -9.61
CA LEU A 117 7.05 8.58 -8.74
C LEU A 117 8.48 8.99 -8.38
N MET A 118 9.29 9.40 -9.36
CA MET A 118 10.66 9.82 -9.10
C MET A 118 10.72 11.11 -8.29
N ASN A 119 9.88 12.10 -8.63
CA ASN A 119 9.84 13.39 -7.95
C ASN A 119 9.44 13.25 -6.48
N VAL A 120 8.37 12.51 -6.19
CA VAL A 120 7.87 12.31 -4.82
C VAL A 120 8.85 11.52 -3.96
N ASN A 121 9.63 10.61 -4.56
CA ASN A 121 10.64 9.82 -3.84
C ASN A 121 12.06 10.40 -3.94
N ALA A 122 12.23 11.62 -4.48
CA ALA A 122 13.52 12.25 -4.72
C ALA A 122 14.55 11.32 -5.42
N MET A 123 14.10 10.55 -6.41
CA MET A 123 14.92 9.57 -7.12
C MET A 123 15.65 10.21 -8.29
N GLY A 124 16.97 9.98 -8.38
CA GLY A 124 17.79 10.40 -9.53
C GLY A 124 17.81 9.43 -10.72
N SER A 125 17.21 8.24 -10.59
CA SER A 125 17.12 7.24 -11.66
C SER A 125 15.90 6.35 -11.49
N THR A 126 15.57 5.53 -12.48
CA THR A 126 14.45 4.57 -12.43
C THR A 126 14.76 3.28 -11.67
N SER A 127 15.97 3.17 -11.11
CA SER A 127 16.40 1.97 -10.37
C SER A 127 15.68 1.88 -9.03
N ILE A 128 14.93 0.80 -8.82
CA ILE A 128 14.28 0.48 -7.55
C ILE A 128 14.83 -0.83 -6.99
N LYS A 129 14.89 -0.90 -5.66
CA LYS A 129 15.24 -2.13 -4.94
C LYS A 129 14.00 -2.62 -4.22
N ALA A 130 13.83 -3.95 -4.21
CA ALA A 130 12.80 -4.57 -3.40
C ALA A 130 12.97 -4.12 -1.94
N GLY A 131 11.86 -3.73 -1.32
CA GLY A 131 11.78 -3.70 0.14
C GLY A 131 11.97 -5.14 0.62
N VAL A 132 12.82 -5.30 1.63
CA VAL A 132 13.37 -6.56 2.14
C VAL A 132 12.34 -7.72 2.18
N THR A 133 12.82 -8.94 1.92
CA THR A 133 12.09 -10.23 1.98
C THR A 133 11.77 -10.69 3.40
#